data_AF-A0A843BKF8-F1
#
_entry.id   AF-A0A843BKF8-F1
#
_cell.length_a   1.000
_cell.length_b   1.000
_cell.length_c   1.000
_cell.angle_alpha   90.00
_cell.angle_beta   90.00
_cell.angle_gamma   90.00
#
_symmetry.space_group_name_H-M   'P 1'
#
loop_
_entity.id
_entity.type
_entity.pdbx_description
1 polymer ?
#
loop_
_entity_poly.entity_id
_entity_poly.type
_entity_poly.pdbx_seq_one_letter_code
_entity_poly.pdbx_strand_id
1 'polypeptide(L)'
;MGEEAVLPKDVRHLHPEWFEHPTLLGYPKGARRQYRYGNLHIREYDDHITVHEDRFDPRTEPLKHVVHEAPELLAGAACGALAGRYAYKRARELTGSAAAGGLAGLAVGAFAFVLGAYVADKLREA
;
A
#
# COMPACT_ATOMS: atom_id res chain seq x y z
N MET A 1 10.23 2.81 -10.71
CA MET A 1 9.65 3.92 -9.95
C MET A 1 9.96 5.20 -10.71
N GLY A 2 9.07 6.19 -10.69
CA GLY A 2 9.52 7.57 -10.91
C GLY A 2 10.60 7.88 -9.87
N GLU A 3 11.62 8.65 -10.22
CA GLU A 3 12.69 8.98 -9.29
C GLU A 3 12.10 9.61 -8.01
N GLU A 4 12.43 9.05 -6.85
CA GLU A 4 12.03 9.62 -5.57
C GLU A 4 13.04 10.70 -5.19
N ALA A 5 12.61 11.95 -5.19
CA ALA A 5 13.41 13.08 -4.75
C ALA A 5 13.27 13.25 -3.25
N VAL A 6 14.41 13.32 -2.55
CA VAL A 6 14.47 13.65 -1.11
C VAL A 6 14.79 15.14 -0.98
N LEU A 7 13.89 15.88 -0.34
CA LEU A 7 14.01 17.32 -0.12
C LEU A 7 14.18 17.60 1.39
N PRO A 8 15.10 18.50 1.79
CA PRO A 8 15.20 18.89 3.17
C PRO A 8 13.98 19.72 3.60
N LYS A 9 13.63 19.66 4.89
CA LYS A 9 12.38 20.23 5.40
C LYS A 9 12.37 21.76 5.48
N ASP A 10 13.54 22.38 5.43
CA ASP A 10 13.73 23.83 5.38
C ASP A 10 13.25 24.45 4.05
N VAL A 11 13.09 23.67 2.97
CA VAL A 11 12.47 24.12 1.72
C VAL A 11 10.95 24.42 1.89
N ARG A 12 10.38 24.07 3.06
CA ARG A 12 8.97 24.33 3.47
C ARG A 12 8.60 25.81 3.59
N HIS A 13 9.52 26.76 3.40
CA HIS A 13 9.16 28.18 3.29
C HIS A 13 8.12 28.45 2.18
N LEU A 14 7.99 27.53 1.22
CA LEU A 14 6.83 27.40 0.37
C LEU A 14 5.85 26.47 1.09
N HIS A 15 4.77 27.01 1.69
CA HIS A 15 3.63 26.24 2.22
C HIS A 15 2.45 26.43 1.27
N PRO A 16 2.42 25.73 0.13
CA PRO A 16 1.35 25.87 -0.85
C PRO A 16 0.02 25.44 -0.22
N GLU A 17 -1.09 26.05 -0.62
CA GLU A 17 -2.44 25.71 -0.12
C GLU A 17 -2.77 24.21 -0.25
N TRP A 18 -2.20 23.50 -1.24
CA TRP A 18 -2.42 22.06 -1.40
C TRP A 18 -1.79 21.18 -0.30
N PHE A 19 -0.91 21.72 0.57
CA PHE A 19 -0.43 21.04 1.78
C PHE A 19 -1.47 21.03 2.93
N GLU A 20 -2.61 21.69 2.77
CA GLU A 20 -3.63 21.77 3.83
C GLU A 20 -4.46 20.48 3.97
N HIS A 21 -4.45 19.62 2.95
CA HIS A 21 -5.30 18.43 2.88
C HIS A 21 -4.48 17.14 2.74
N PRO A 22 -4.08 16.51 3.86
CA PRO A 22 -3.41 15.20 3.83
C PRO A 22 -4.34 14.14 3.25
N THR A 23 -3.77 13.18 2.53
CA THR A 23 -4.50 12.05 1.96
C THR A 23 -4.24 10.76 2.75
N LEU A 24 -5.22 9.87 2.78
CA LEU A 24 -5.03 8.48 3.25
C LEU A 24 -4.71 7.53 2.09
N LEU A 25 -4.69 8.01 0.85
CA LEU A 25 -4.46 7.21 -0.34
C LEU A 25 -2.96 7.03 -0.64
N GLY A 26 -2.45 5.88 -0.24
CA GLY A 26 -1.05 5.48 -0.44
C GLY A 26 -0.49 4.83 0.81
N TYR A 27 0.61 4.08 0.64
CA TYR A 27 1.33 3.54 1.80
C TYR A 27 2.23 4.63 2.40
N PRO A 28 2.05 4.98 3.69
CA PRO A 28 2.75 6.10 4.29
C PRO A 28 4.25 5.85 4.49
N LYS A 29 4.72 4.59 4.48
CA LYS A 29 6.15 4.24 4.69
C LYS A 29 6.80 4.93 5.91
N GLY A 30 6.03 5.19 6.98
CA GLY A 30 6.50 5.86 8.19
C GLY A 30 6.39 7.40 8.18
N ALA A 31 5.87 7.97 7.10
CA ALA A 31 5.59 9.40 7.01
C ALA A 31 4.52 9.84 8.02
N ARG A 32 4.68 11.05 8.57
CA ARG A 32 3.70 11.67 9.48
C ARG A 32 2.44 12.08 8.73
N ARG A 33 2.61 12.55 7.50
CA ARG A 33 1.57 13.01 6.59
C ARG A 33 1.96 12.67 5.16
N GLN A 34 0.96 12.50 4.31
CA GLN A 34 1.18 12.31 2.88
C GLN A 34 0.17 13.16 2.11
N TYR A 35 0.58 13.61 0.93
CA TYR A 35 -0.14 14.58 0.11
C TYR A 35 -0.14 14.13 -1.36
N ARG A 36 -1.13 14.63 -2.12
CA ARG A 36 -1.21 14.39 -3.57
C ARG A 36 -1.47 15.70 -4.30
N TYR A 37 -0.61 16.00 -5.28
CA TYR A 37 -0.77 17.16 -6.16
C TYR A 37 -0.52 16.78 -7.62
N GLY A 38 -1.57 16.80 -8.44
CA GLY A 38 -1.52 16.15 -9.75
C GLY A 38 -1.12 14.67 -9.60
N ASN A 39 -0.08 14.27 -10.33
CA ASN A 39 0.53 12.94 -10.28
C ASN A 39 1.59 12.80 -9.17
N LEU A 40 1.89 13.85 -8.41
CA LEU A 40 2.88 13.78 -7.34
C LEU A 40 2.27 13.14 -6.09
N HIS A 41 2.99 12.18 -5.52
CA HIS A 41 2.76 11.66 -4.20
C HIS A 41 3.93 12.07 -3.29
N ILE A 42 3.57 12.74 -2.21
CA ILE A 42 4.50 13.45 -1.34
C ILE A 42 4.36 12.91 0.06
N ARG A 43 5.47 12.59 0.72
CA ARG A 43 5.51 12.08 2.09
C ARG A 43 6.30 13.04 2.96
N GLU A 44 5.71 13.48 4.06
CA GLU A 44 6.37 14.33 5.06
C GLU A 44 6.85 13.49 6.24
N TYR A 45 8.16 13.47 6.45
CA TYR A 45 8.82 12.87 7.60
C TYR A 45 9.23 13.95 8.62
N ASP A 46 9.88 13.53 9.70
CA ASP A 46 10.32 14.46 10.73
C ASP A 46 11.40 15.43 10.23
N ASP A 47 12.34 14.94 9.44
CA ASP A 47 13.57 15.59 9.00
C ASP A 47 13.59 15.92 7.49
N HIS A 48 12.79 15.24 6.68
CA HIS A 48 12.77 15.42 5.23
C HIS A 48 11.37 15.25 4.62
N ILE A 49 11.27 15.57 3.34
CA ILE A 49 10.10 15.29 2.49
C ILE A 49 10.57 14.39 1.35
N THR A 50 9.80 13.36 1.00
CA THR A 50 10.00 12.65 -0.26
C THR A 50 8.90 12.94 -1.25
N VAL A 51 9.27 13.04 -2.53
CA VAL A 51 8.35 13.30 -3.63
C VAL A 51 8.64 12.27 -4.72
N HIS A 52 7.61 11.57 -5.19
CA HIS A 52 7.67 10.78 -6.41
C HIS A 52 6.49 11.09 -7.31
N GLU A 53 6.72 10.97 -8.61
CA GLU A 53 5.67 11.08 -9.62
C GLU A 53 5.09 9.70 -9.92
N ASP A 54 3.79 9.56 -9.67
CA ASP A 54 2.99 8.42 -10.13
C ASP A 54 2.68 8.61 -11.62
N ARG A 55 3.08 7.66 -12.46
CA ARG A 55 2.74 7.65 -13.89
C ARG A 55 1.23 7.60 -14.11
N PHE A 56 0.50 6.91 -13.23
CA PHE A 56 -0.95 6.78 -13.27
C PHE A 56 -1.53 7.20 -11.91
N ASP A 57 -2.28 8.29 -11.86
CA ASP A 57 -2.90 8.75 -10.62
C ASP A 57 -3.90 7.68 -10.12
N PRO A 58 -3.72 7.10 -8.91
CA PRO A 58 -4.60 6.06 -8.39
C PRO A 58 -6.05 6.54 -8.17
N ARG A 59 -6.31 7.85 -8.15
CA ARG A 59 -7.66 8.42 -8.04
C ARG A 59 -8.45 8.30 -9.34
N THR A 60 -7.78 8.32 -10.48
CA THR A 60 -8.41 8.33 -11.81
C THR A 60 -8.14 7.03 -12.58
N GLU A 61 -6.96 6.44 -12.41
CA GLU A 61 -6.50 5.23 -13.11
C GLU A 61 -6.03 4.12 -12.13
N PRO A 62 -6.86 3.70 -11.15
CA PRO A 62 -6.45 2.80 -10.07
C PRO A 62 -5.90 1.46 -10.54
N LEU A 63 -6.49 0.89 -11.60
CA LEU A 63 -6.04 -0.41 -12.13
C LEU A 63 -4.67 -0.31 -12.78
N LYS A 64 -4.40 0.76 -13.53
CA LYS A 64 -3.09 0.98 -14.15
C LYS A 64 -2.03 1.24 -13.08
N HIS A 65 -2.37 2.02 -12.06
CA HIS A 65 -1.48 2.27 -10.92
C HIS A 65 -1.08 0.96 -10.21
N VAL A 66 -2.05 0.09 -9.89
CA VAL A 66 -1.75 -1.19 -9.24
C VAL A 66 -0.88 -2.10 -10.12
N VAL A 67 -1.17 -2.19 -11.43
CA VAL A 67 -0.42 -3.08 -12.33
C VAL A 67 0.99 -2.59 -12.59
N HIS A 68 1.18 -1.28 -12.76
CA HIS A 68 2.45 -0.71 -13.22
C HIS A 68 3.32 -0.15 -12.11
N GLU A 69 2.72 0.30 -11.01
CA GLU A 69 3.42 1.09 -9.98
C GLU A 69 3.40 0.41 -8.61
N ALA A 70 2.31 -0.31 -8.31
CA ALA A 70 2.16 -1.06 -7.06
C ALA A 70 1.91 -2.59 -7.25
N PRO A 71 2.68 -3.31 -8.09
CA PRO A 71 2.52 -4.76 -8.30
C PRO A 71 2.66 -5.60 -7.03
N GLU A 72 3.31 -5.10 -5.99
CA GLU A 72 3.34 -5.69 -4.65
C GLU A 72 1.94 -5.89 -4.06
N LEU A 73 0.97 -5.02 -4.38
CA LEU A 73 -0.42 -5.20 -3.97
C LEU A 73 -1.07 -6.39 -4.67
N LEU A 74 -0.67 -6.69 -5.92
CA LEU A 74 -1.13 -7.89 -6.64
C LEU A 74 -0.53 -9.15 -6.01
N ALA A 75 0.76 -9.12 -5.67
CA ALA A 75 1.43 -10.22 -4.97
C ALA A 75 0.76 -10.49 -3.62
N GLY A 76 0.53 -9.44 -2.82
CA GLY A 76 -0.23 -9.52 -1.57
C GLY A 76 -1.62 -10.10 -1.79
N ALA A 77 -2.39 -9.59 -2.78
CA ALA A 77 -3.72 -10.09 -3.08
C ALA A 77 -3.73 -11.58 -3.42
N ALA A 78 -2.78 -12.04 -4.23
CA ALA A 78 -2.63 -13.45 -4.57
C ALA A 78 -2.32 -14.31 -3.34
N CYS A 79 -1.35 -13.89 -2.51
CA CYS A 79 -1.02 -14.58 -1.26
C CYS A 79 -2.22 -14.65 -0.31
N GLY A 80 -2.91 -13.54 -0.09
CA GLY A 80 -4.08 -13.47 0.78
C GLY A 80 -5.23 -14.36 0.30
N ALA A 81 -5.54 -14.34 -1.00
CA ALA A 81 -6.60 -15.16 -1.57
C ALA A 81 -6.31 -16.66 -1.45
N LEU A 82 -5.09 -17.08 -1.76
CA LEU A 82 -4.70 -18.49 -1.72
C LEU A 82 -4.65 -19.02 -0.27
N ALA A 83 -3.97 -18.30 0.62
CA ALA A 83 -3.85 -18.70 2.03
C ALA A 83 -5.19 -18.63 2.75
N GLY A 84 -5.99 -17.59 2.52
CA GLY A 84 -7.33 -17.46 3.09
C GLY A 84 -8.28 -18.53 2.62
N ARG A 85 -8.27 -18.88 1.32
CA ARG A 85 -9.06 -19.99 0.78
C ARG A 85 -8.64 -21.33 1.38
N TYR A 86 -7.34 -21.56 1.55
CA TYR A 86 -6.83 -22.77 2.18
C TYR A 86 -7.30 -22.87 3.64
N ALA A 87 -7.12 -21.80 4.43
CA ALA A 87 -7.55 -21.74 5.83
C ALA A 87 -9.06 -21.90 5.98
N TYR A 88 -9.87 -21.26 5.12
CA TYR A 88 -11.32 -21.42 5.11
C TYR A 88 -11.73 -22.89 4.96
N LYS A 89 -11.16 -23.59 3.96
CA LYS A 89 -11.47 -24.99 3.70
C LYS A 89 -11.09 -25.86 4.89
N ARG A 90 -9.88 -25.67 5.44
CA ARG A 90 -9.38 -26.47 6.57
C ARG A 90 -10.18 -26.26 7.84
N ALA A 91 -10.49 -25.02 8.19
CA ALA A 91 -11.30 -24.73 9.36
C ALA A 91 -12.73 -25.26 9.21
N ARG A 92 -13.32 -25.18 8.01
CA ARG A 92 -14.64 -25.77 7.74
C ARG A 92 -14.61 -27.31 7.81
N GLU A 93 -13.57 -27.96 7.31
CA GLU A 93 -13.38 -29.42 7.41
C GLU A 93 -13.28 -29.88 8.87
N LEU A 94 -12.56 -29.13 9.72
CA LEU A 94 -12.36 -29.48 11.12
C LEU A 94 -13.58 -29.19 12.01
N THR A 95 -14.33 -28.13 11.71
CA THR A 95 -15.40 -27.63 12.61
C THR A 95 -16.81 -27.86 12.08
N GLY A 96 -16.97 -28.16 10.79
CA GLY A 96 -18.26 -28.18 10.10
C GLY A 96 -18.90 -26.79 9.92
N SER A 97 -18.32 -25.72 10.48
CA SER A 97 -18.92 -24.39 10.52
C SER A 97 -18.38 -23.48 9.43
N ALA A 98 -19.29 -22.95 8.59
CA ALA A 98 -18.96 -21.95 7.59
C ALA A 98 -18.48 -20.63 8.22
N ALA A 99 -19.01 -20.27 9.40
CA ALA A 99 -18.59 -19.08 10.12
C ALA A 99 -17.16 -19.20 10.65
N ALA A 100 -16.80 -20.36 11.24
CA ALA A 100 -15.43 -20.63 11.67
C ALA A 100 -14.46 -20.64 10.47
N GLY A 101 -14.88 -21.24 9.35
CA GLY A 101 -14.15 -21.16 8.08
C GLY A 101 -13.92 -19.72 7.63
N GLY A 102 -14.97 -18.89 7.64
CA GLY A 102 -14.90 -17.48 7.25
C GLY A 102 -13.92 -16.68 8.09
N LEU A 103 -13.99 -16.81 9.42
CA LEU A 103 -13.09 -16.13 10.35
C LEU A 103 -11.63 -16.54 10.15
N ALA A 104 -11.36 -17.85 10.04
CA ALA A 104 -10.01 -18.36 9.80
C ALA A 104 -9.47 -17.90 8.44
N GLY A 105 -10.30 -17.95 7.39
CA GLY A 105 -9.94 -17.51 6.05
C GLY A 105 -9.62 -16.03 5.98
N LEU A 106 -10.41 -15.17 6.62
CA LEU A 106 -10.16 -13.73 6.68
C LEU A 106 -8.89 -13.41 7.49
N ALA A 107 -8.70 -14.03 8.65
CA ALA A 107 -7.53 -13.78 9.50
C ALA A 107 -6.22 -14.20 8.80
N VAL A 108 -6.17 -15.43 8.29
CA VAL A 108 -4.99 -15.95 7.59
C VAL A 108 -4.78 -15.22 6.26
N GLY A 109 -5.86 -14.93 5.53
CA GLY A 109 -5.79 -14.18 4.27
C GLY A 109 -5.27 -12.76 4.45
N ALA A 110 -5.74 -12.03 5.47
CA ALA A 110 -5.26 -10.68 5.77
C ALA A 110 -3.77 -10.70 6.17
N PHE A 111 -3.36 -11.65 7.00
CA PHE A 111 -1.94 -11.80 7.36
C PHE A 111 -1.07 -12.10 6.14
N ALA A 112 -1.47 -13.06 5.31
CA ALA A 112 -0.73 -13.42 4.10
C ALA A 112 -0.71 -12.29 3.06
N PHE A 113 -1.76 -11.47 2.98
CA PHE A 113 -1.79 -10.28 2.15
C PHE A 113 -0.69 -9.29 2.54
N VAL A 114 -0.64 -8.91 3.82
CA VAL A 114 0.34 -7.94 4.33
C VAL A 114 1.77 -8.48 4.15
N LEU A 115 2.00 -9.74 4.51
CA LEU A 115 3.32 -10.37 4.37
C LEU A 115 3.75 -10.47 2.90
N GLY A 116 2.84 -10.90 2.02
CA GLY A 116 3.13 -11.02 0.58
C GLY A 116 3.45 -9.68 -0.07
N ALA A 117 2.67 -8.64 0.24
CA ALA A 117 2.95 -7.29 -0.24
C ALA A 117 4.29 -6.75 0.29
N TYR A 118 4.57 -6.96 1.59
CA TYR A 118 5.81 -6.52 2.21
C TYR A 118 7.04 -7.19 1.59
N VAL A 119 7.02 -8.52 1.43
CA VAL A 119 8.12 -9.26 0.81
C VAL A 119 8.31 -8.84 -0.64
N ALA A 120 7.23 -8.65 -1.41
CA ALA A 120 7.31 -8.20 -2.79
C ALA A 120 7.92 -6.79 -2.93
N ASP A 121 7.54 -5.84 -2.05
CA ASP A 121 8.14 -4.50 -2.04
C ASP A 121 9.64 -4.57 -1.71
N LYS A 122 10.03 -5.39 -0.72
CA LYS A 122 11.45 -5.55 -0.33
C LYS A 122 12.30 -6.22 -1.40
N LEU A 123 11.76 -7.20 -2.13
CA LEU A 123 12.47 -7.83 -3.25
C LEU A 123 12.65 -6.88 -4.43
N ARG A 124 11.80 -5.86 -4.56
CA ARG A 124 11.90 -4.84 -5.60
C ARG A 124 12.94 -3.76 -5.27
N GLU A 125 13.23 -3.57 -3.97
CA GLU A 125 14.25 -2.64 -3.46
C GLU A 125 15.67 -3.26 -3.43
N ALA A 126 15.81 -4.58 -3.64
CA ALA A 126 17.07 -5.34 -3.58
C ALA A 126 17.70 -5.55 -4.97
#